data_AF-A0A1N6LEC7-F1
#
_entry.id   AF-A0A1N6LEC7-F1
#
_cell.length_a   1.000
_cell.length_b   1.000
_cell.length_c   1.000
_cell.angle_alpha   90.00
_cell.angle_beta   90.00
_cell.angle_gamma   90.00
#
_symmetry.space_group_name_H-M   'P 1'
#
loop_
_entity.id
_entity.type
_entity.pdbx_description
1 polymer ?
#
loop_
_entity_poly.entity_id
_entity_poly.type
_entity_poly.pdbx_seq_one_letter_code
_entity_poly.pdbx_strand_id
1 'polypeptide(L)'
;MFTRLTSAFASSVASARRRGNLRRTALAGLGALLLAGCVQPWQQFQQGEDESTIVAKLGTPREVYDLPNGGKRLMWPTQPMGETTTAADIDGAGKILNVRQVLQPNEFYKAQIGTWTKSDVLVNFGRPVETSYFPLMKREVWTYRYLEDNVWYMMYSFYFDDQGVLRTTQKTPDPLHDPDRRNFF
;
A
#
# COMPACT_ATOMS: atom_id res chain seq x y z
N MET A 1 26.30 88.71 27.64
CA MET A 1 25.23 88.07 28.44
C MET A 1 24.51 87.09 27.50
N PHE A 2 24.24 85.84 27.95
CA PHE A 2 23.69 84.68 27.18
C PHE A 2 24.69 84.03 26.20
N THR A 3 25.41 82.94 26.52
CA THR A 3 25.06 81.53 26.82
C THR A 3 24.37 80.79 25.67
N ARG A 4 25.06 79.78 25.09
CA ARG A 4 24.67 78.34 25.03
C ARG A 4 25.04 77.61 23.72
N LEU A 5 25.62 76.42 23.92
CA LEU A 5 25.36 75.13 23.20
C LEU A 5 25.88 75.07 21.73
N THR A 6 26.38 73.97 21.16
CA THR A 6 26.23 72.53 21.44
C THR A 6 27.25 71.73 20.61
N SER A 7 27.59 70.57 21.17
CA SER A 7 28.21 69.34 20.63
C SER A 7 27.94 68.90 19.18
N ALA A 8 28.90 68.18 18.57
CA ALA A 8 28.73 67.04 17.64
C ALA A 8 30.07 66.73 16.91
N PHE A 9 30.50 65.54 16.52
CA PHE A 9 30.14 64.13 16.75
C PHE A 9 31.39 63.34 16.31
N ALA A 10 31.79 62.33 17.08
CA ALA A 10 32.91 61.45 16.75
C ALA A 10 32.59 60.53 15.56
N SER A 11 33.58 60.26 14.71
CA SER A 11 33.47 59.26 13.65
C SER A 11 34.24 57.99 14.00
N SER A 12 33.47 56.90 14.02
CA SER A 12 33.78 55.53 13.62
C SER A 12 34.79 54.71 14.43
N VAL A 13 34.25 53.89 15.32
CA VAL A 13 34.88 52.70 15.91
C VAL A 13 34.26 51.44 15.30
N ALA A 14 35.08 50.38 15.25
CA ALA A 14 34.73 48.95 15.20
C ALA A 14 34.71 48.26 13.82
N SER A 15 35.92 47.93 13.34
CA SER A 15 36.18 46.58 12.85
C SER A 15 36.30 45.63 14.05
N ALA A 16 35.44 44.62 14.14
CA ALA A 16 35.72 43.28 14.70
C ALA A 16 34.43 42.57 15.18
N ARG A 17 33.77 41.79 14.30
CA ARG A 17 32.98 40.62 14.74
C ARG A 17 32.65 39.68 13.58
N ARG A 18 33.63 38.88 13.13
CA ARG A 18 33.43 37.83 12.10
C ARG A 18 33.93 36.44 12.53
N ARG A 19 33.66 36.01 13.76
CA ARG A 19 34.01 34.64 14.21
C ARG A 19 32.94 33.89 15.03
N GLY A 20 31.72 34.44 15.16
CA GLY A 20 30.70 33.86 16.05
C GLY A 20 29.64 32.95 15.40
N ASN A 21 29.40 33.06 14.09
CA ASN A 21 28.13 32.55 13.52
C ASN A 21 28.24 31.21 12.77
N LEU A 22 29.43 30.66 12.54
CA LEU A 22 29.59 29.41 11.77
C LEU A 22 29.16 28.13 12.52
N ARG A 23 29.02 28.18 13.86
CA ARG A 23 28.66 26.99 14.66
C ARG A 23 27.15 26.75 14.78
N ARG A 24 26.31 27.74 14.51
CA ARG A 24 24.84 27.62 14.67
C ARG A 24 24.12 27.14 13.42
N THR A 25 24.72 27.27 12.24
CA THR A 25 24.14 26.80 10.98
C THR A 25 24.39 25.32 10.70
N ALA A 26 25.28 24.66 11.45
CA ALA A 26 25.57 23.23 11.28
C ALA A 26 24.53 22.30 11.95
N LEU A 27 23.81 22.76 12.99
CA LEU A 27 22.80 21.95 13.67
C LEU A 27 21.42 21.96 12.99
N ALA A 28 21.15 22.91 12.08
CA ALA A 28 19.86 22.98 11.38
C ALA A 28 19.80 22.09 10.12
N GLY A 29 20.95 21.64 9.59
CA GLY A 29 20.99 20.80 8.38
C GLY A 29 20.89 19.30 8.62
N LEU A 30 21.12 18.82 9.86
CA LEU A 30 21.20 17.39 10.16
C LEU A 30 19.84 16.72 10.41
N GLY A 31 18.77 17.50 10.57
CA GLY A 31 17.42 16.98 10.85
C GLY A 31 16.61 16.58 9.61
N ALA A 32 17.04 16.94 8.40
CA ALA A 32 16.22 16.79 7.18
C ALA A 32 16.35 15.41 6.48
N LEU A 33 17.22 14.51 6.95
CA LEU A 33 17.55 13.24 6.28
C LEU A 33 16.83 12.00 6.83
N LEU A 34 15.93 12.15 7.82
CA LEU A 34 15.29 11.01 8.50
C LEU A 34 13.90 10.61 7.97
N LEU A 35 13.46 11.15 6.83
CA LEU A 35 12.18 10.79 6.19
C LEU A 35 12.36 9.78 5.05
N ALA A 36 13.29 8.84 5.18
CA ALA A 36 13.36 7.68 4.29
C ALA A 36 12.18 6.74 4.61
N GLY A 37 11.00 7.04 4.08
CA GLY A 37 9.87 6.11 4.09
C GLY A 37 10.24 4.85 3.30
N CYS A 38 9.86 3.68 3.80
CA CYS A 38 10.01 2.43 3.06
C CYS A 38 9.11 2.48 1.83
N VAL A 39 9.67 2.84 0.67
CA VAL A 39 8.98 2.71 -0.61
C VAL A 39 8.91 1.24 -0.95
N GLN A 40 7.70 0.75 -1.21
CA GLN A 40 7.51 -0.64 -1.55
C GLN A 40 7.98 -0.88 -3.00
N PRO A 41 8.62 -2.03 -3.31
CA PRO A 41 9.21 -2.27 -4.63
C PRO A 41 8.24 -2.12 -5.80
N TRP A 42 6.96 -2.45 -5.59
CA TRP A 42 5.91 -2.33 -6.60
C TRP A 42 5.39 -0.91 -6.82
N GLN A 43 5.72 0.05 -5.94
CA GLN A 43 5.38 1.47 -6.14
C GLN A 43 6.36 2.18 -7.08
N GLN A 44 7.51 1.57 -7.35
CA GLN A 44 8.53 2.12 -8.23
C GLN A 44 8.30 1.68 -9.68
N PHE A 45 7.22 2.14 -10.30
CA PHE A 45 6.94 1.96 -11.72
C PHE A 45 6.55 3.29 -12.36
N GLN A 46 6.71 3.40 -13.68
CA GLN A 46 6.14 4.50 -14.44
C GLN A 46 5.02 3.96 -15.33
N GLN A 47 3.88 4.64 -15.33
CA GLN A 47 2.78 4.30 -16.24
C GLN A 47 3.28 4.43 -17.69
N GLY A 48 2.99 3.42 -18.52
CA GLY A 48 3.45 3.33 -19.90
C GLY A 48 4.78 2.58 -20.09
N GLU A 49 5.46 2.15 -19.02
CA GLU A 49 6.60 1.22 -19.12
C GLU A 49 6.17 -0.14 -19.67
N ASP A 50 7.13 -0.87 -20.25
CA ASP A 50 6.91 -2.25 -20.68
C ASP A 50 6.66 -3.19 -19.49
N GLU A 51 5.80 -4.19 -19.69
CA GLU A 51 5.55 -5.28 -18.74
C GLU A 51 6.86 -5.93 -18.22
N SER A 52 7.86 -6.06 -19.09
CA SER A 52 9.16 -6.62 -18.73
C SER A 52 9.84 -5.87 -17.59
N THR A 53 9.59 -4.57 -17.42
CA THR A 53 10.17 -3.75 -16.36
C THR A 53 9.67 -4.19 -14.99
N ILE A 54 8.37 -4.44 -14.83
CA ILE A 54 7.82 -4.88 -13.53
C ILE A 54 8.15 -6.35 -13.27
N VAL A 55 8.16 -7.19 -14.31
CA VAL A 55 8.56 -8.60 -14.20
C VAL A 55 10.03 -8.75 -13.82
N ALA A 56 10.92 -7.90 -14.34
CA ALA A 56 12.33 -7.90 -13.95
C ALA A 56 12.51 -7.51 -12.46
N LYS A 57 11.63 -6.68 -11.90
CA LYS A 57 11.68 -6.25 -10.50
C LYS A 57 11.05 -7.24 -9.53
N LEU A 58 9.88 -7.80 -9.87
CA LEU A 58 9.09 -8.65 -8.98
C LEU A 58 9.27 -10.16 -9.26
N GLY A 59 9.93 -10.51 -10.36
CA GLY A 59 10.02 -11.87 -10.88
C GLY A 59 8.80 -12.27 -11.72
N THR A 60 8.75 -13.54 -12.11
CA THR A 60 7.63 -14.09 -12.88
C THR A 60 6.33 -14.02 -12.08
N PRO A 61 5.22 -13.50 -12.66
CA PRO A 61 3.93 -13.50 -11.99
C PRO A 61 3.44 -14.92 -11.73
N ARG A 62 2.76 -15.14 -10.60
CA ARG A 62 2.21 -16.47 -10.24
C ARG A 62 0.79 -16.66 -10.77
N GLU A 63 0.11 -15.56 -11.06
CA GLU A 63 -1.24 -15.55 -11.63
C GLU A 63 -1.33 -14.50 -12.73
N VAL A 64 -2.05 -14.85 -13.79
CA VAL A 64 -2.35 -13.96 -14.90
C VAL A 64 -3.83 -14.10 -15.23
N TYR A 65 -4.52 -12.98 -15.32
CA TYR A 65 -5.95 -12.91 -15.64
C TYR A 65 -6.18 -11.98 -16.81
N ASP A 66 -7.08 -12.34 -17.72
CA ASP A 66 -7.49 -11.45 -18.80
C ASP A 66 -8.45 -10.37 -18.27
N LEU A 67 -8.28 -9.14 -18.74
CA LEU A 67 -9.13 -8.01 -18.38
C LEU A 67 -10.14 -7.69 -19.50
N PRO A 68 -11.34 -7.18 -19.17
CA PRO A 68 -12.38 -6.89 -20.18
C PRO A 68 -11.97 -5.89 -21.27
N ASN A 69 -10.95 -5.07 -21.02
CA ASN A 69 -10.41 -4.09 -21.96
C ASN A 69 -9.38 -4.69 -22.95
N GLY A 70 -9.22 -6.02 -22.98
CA GLY A 70 -8.22 -6.71 -23.81
C GLY A 70 -6.80 -6.66 -23.22
N GLY A 71 -6.66 -6.11 -22.02
CA GLY A 71 -5.41 -6.15 -21.26
C GLY A 71 -5.29 -7.43 -20.41
N LYS A 72 -4.25 -7.47 -19.59
CA LYS A 72 -4.00 -8.55 -18.63
C LYS A 72 -3.70 -7.99 -17.26
N ARG A 73 -4.03 -8.74 -16.22
CA ARG A 73 -3.61 -8.49 -14.86
C ARG A 73 -2.61 -9.55 -14.44
N LEU A 74 -1.41 -9.12 -14.11
CA LEU A 74 -0.37 -9.94 -13.52
C LEU A 74 -0.47 -9.84 -12.00
N MET A 75 -0.31 -10.95 -11.28
CA MET A 75 -0.31 -10.93 -9.82
C MET A 75 0.86 -11.71 -9.21
N TRP A 76 1.35 -11.17 -8.11
CA TRP A 76 2.38 -11.75 -7.25
C TRP A 76 1.82 -11.92 -5.83
N PRO A 77 0.99 -12.96 -5.59
CA PRO A 77 0.53 -13.28 -4.25
C PRO A 77 1.69 -13.75 -3.38
N THR A 78 1.68 -13.42 -2.09
CA THR A 78 2.70 -13.86 -1.11
C THR A 78 2.29 -15.10 -0.31
N GLN A 79 1.21 -15.77 -0.75
CA GLN A 79 0.71 -17.03 -0.19
C GLN A 79 1.76 -18.17 -0.14
N PRO A 80 1.56 -19.19 0.73
CA PRO A 80 0.38 -19.42 1.59
C PRO A 80 0.35 -18.61 2.90
N MET A 81 1.49 -18.08 3.35
CA MET A 81 1.59 -17.34 4.62
C MET A 81 1.53 -15.82 4.46
N GLY A 82 1.41 -15.29 3.23
CA GLY A 82 1.49 -13.86 3.00
C GLY A 82 0.14 -13.13 2.98
N GLU A 83 0.15 -11.89 3.44
CA GLU A 83 -1.00 -10.99 3.56
C GLU A 83 -1.16 -10.02 2.38
N THR A 84 -0.26 -10.08 1.40
CA THR A 84 -0.23 -9.13 0.28
C THR A 84 -0.23 -9.83 -1.06
N THR A 85 -0.97 -9.26 -2.00
CA THR A 85 -0.86 -9.56 -3.43
C THR A 85 -0.64 -8.24 -4.16
N THR A 86 0.45 -8.14 -4.90
CA THR A 86 0.67 -7.04 -5.85
C THR A 86 0.04 -7.44 -7.17
N ALA A 87 -0.71 -6.53 -7.79
CA ALA A 87 -1.27 -6.69 -9.12
C ALA A 87 -0.80 -5.56 -10.05
N ALA A 88 -0.41 -5.92 -11.28
CA ALA A 88 -0.12 -4.98 -12.35
C ALA A 88 -1.13 -5.15 -13.49
N ASP A 89 -1.78 -4.06 -13.88
CA ASP A 89 -2.66 -3.98 -15.04
C ASP A 89 -1.83 -3.60 -16.26
N ILE A 90 -1.86 -4.46 -17.27
CA ILE A 90 -1.15 -4.32 -18.54
C ILE A 90 -2.18 -4.13 -19.65
N ASP A 91 -1.96 -3.18 -20.55
CA ASP A 91 -2.82 -2.99 -21.71
C ASP A 91 -2.56 -4.03 -22.83
N GLY A 92 -3.37 -3.99 -23.89
CA GLY A 92 -3.21 -4.89 -25.04
C GLY A 92 -1.91 -4.68 -25.83
N ALA A 93 -1.16 -3.60 -25.57
CA ALA A 93 0.14 -3.31 -26.17
C ALA A 93 1.32 -3.73 -25.28
N GLY A 94 1.07 -4.36 -24.12
CA GLY A 94 2.11 -4.80 -23.20
C GLY A 94 2.65 -3.68 -22.30
N LYS A 95 1.93 -2.56 -22.14
CA LYS A 95 2.34 -1.44 -21.29
C LYS A 95 1.63 -1.44 -19.95
N ILE A 96 2.35 -1.04 -18.91
CA ILE A 96 1.85 -0.94 -17.53
C ILE A 96 0.88 0.24 -17.43
N LEU A 97 -0.37 -0.04 -17.08
CA LEU A 97 -1.39 0.96 -16.77
C LEU A 97 -1.39 1.34 -15.30
N ASN A 98 -1.27 0.37 -14.41
CA ASN A 98 -1.34 0.58 -12.96
C ASN A 98 -0.70 -0.60 -12.21
N VAL A 99 -0.07 -0.35 -11.07
CA VAL A 99 0.40 -1.39 -10.13
C VAL A 99 -0.06 -1.05 -8.73
N ARG A 100 -0.67 -2.01 -8.03
CA ARG A 100 -1.23 -1.81 -6.69
C ARG A 100 -1.24 -3.09 -5.86
N GLN A 101 -1.36 -2.91 -4.55
CA GLN A 101 -1.68 -3.99 -3.62
C GLN A 101 -3.20 -4.23 -3.64
N VAL A 102 -3.67 -5.47 -3.83
CA VAL A 102 -5.11 -5.77 -4.01
C VAL A 102 -5.82 -6.34 -2.78
N LEU A 103 -5.07 -6.86 -1.81
CA LEU A 103 -5.60 -7.40 -0.54
C LEU A 103 -5.67 -6.31 0.54
N GLN A 104 -6.54 -5.33 0.32
CA GLN A 104 -6.70 -4.19 1.23
C GLN A 104 -8.16 -3.68 1.22
N PRO A 105 -8.62 -3.02 2.29
CA PRO A 105 -10.04 -2.69 2.46
C PRO A 105 -10.64 -1.87 1.31
N ASN A 106 -9.92 -0.85 0.85
CA ASN A 106 -10.30 -0.01 -0.29
C ASN A 106 -10.49 -0.80 -1.59
N GLU A 107 -9.83 -1.94 -1.77
CA GLU A 107 -10.01 -2.83 -2.92
C GLU A 107 -11.15 -3.82 -2.67
N PHE A 108 -11.21 -4.44 -1.48
CA PHE A 108 -12.28 -5.36 -1.11
C PHE A 108 -13.68 -4.72 -1.17
N TYR A 109 -13.80 -3.46 -0.75
CA TYR A 109 -15.07 -2.73 -0.74
C TYR A 109 -15.58 -2.36 -2.13
N LYS A 110 -14.79 -2.59 -3.19
CA LYS A 110 -15.28 -2.46 -4.58
C LYS A 110 -16.18 -3.62 -4.99
N ALA A 111 -16.17 -4.72 -4.24
CA ALA A 111 -16.96 -5.90 -4.56
C ALA A 111 -18.46 -5.62 -4.54
N GLN A 112 -19.16 -6.05 -5.59
CA GLN A 112 -20.60 -5.78 -5.75
C GLN A 112 -21.41 -7.04 -5.43
N ILE A 113 -22.08 -7.03 -4.29
CA ILE A 113 -22.97 -8.10 -3.86
C ILE A 113 -24.13 -8.26 -4.86
N GLY A 114 -24.45 -9.51 -5.21
CA GLY A 114 -25.50 -9.88 -6.15
C GLY A 114 -25.11 -9.75 -7.62
N THR A 115 -23.95 -9.19 -7.93
CA THR A 115 -23.47 -8.97 -9.30
C THR A 115 -22.16 -9.70 -9.56
N TRP A 116 -21.17 -9.53 -8.68
CA TRP A 116 -19.86 -10.16 -8.84
C TRP A 116 -19.98 -11.68 -8.71
N THR A 117 -19.23 -12.37 -9.55
CA THR A 117 -19.07 -13.80 -9.54
C THR A 117 -17.74 -14.19 -8.91
N LYS A 118 -17.54 -15.49 -8.70
CA LYS A 118 -16.22 -16.06 -8.37
C LYS A 118 -15.12 -15.61 -9.33
N SER A 119 -15.42 -15.52 -10.63
CA SER A 119 -14.45 -15.07 -11.63
C SER A 119 -14.04 -13.61 -11.38
N ASP A 120 -14.99 -12.74 -11.05
CA ASP A 120 -14.68 -11.34 -10.74
C ASP A 120 -13.80 -11.23 -9.49
N VAL A 121 -14.04 -12.05 -8.47
CA VAL A 121 -13.21 -12.09 -7.26
C VAL A 121 -11.79 -12.58 -7.59
N LEU A 122 -11.62 -13.62 -8.41
CA LEU A 122 -10.29 -14.07 -8.86
C LEU A 122 -9.54 -13.00 -9.66
N VAL A 123 -10.20 -12.35 -10.62
CA VAL A 123 -9.59 -11.30 -11.44
C VAL A 123 -9.20 -10.09 -10.60
N ASN A 124 -9.87 -9.82 -9.48
CA ASN A 124 -9.55 -8.69 -8.61
C ASN A 124 -8.51 -9.01 -7.53
N PHE A 125 -8.55 -10.20 -6.92
CA PHE A 125 -7.76 -10.52 -5.73
C PHE A 125 -6.84 -11.74 -5.86
N GLY A 126 -6.95 -12.49 -6.96
CA GLY A 126 -6.26 -13.76 -7.16
C GLY A 126 -6.93 -14.91 -6.41
N ARG A 127 -6.26 -16.06 -6.36
CA ARG A 127 -6.77 -17.24 -5.65
C ARG A 127 -6.86 -16.99 -4.14
N PRO A 128 -7.90 -17.50 -3.47
CA PRO A 128 -8.01 -17.40 -2.01
C PRO A 128 -6.99 -18.32 -1.32
N VAL A 129 -6.64 -17.98 -0.08
CA VAL A 129 -5.79 -18.83 0.75
C VAL A 129 -6.56 -20.02 1.32
N GLU A 130 -7.87 -19.86 1.53
CA GLU A 130 -8.75 -20.91 2.04
C GLU A 130 -10.06 -20.93 1.26
N THR A 131 -10.56 -22.14 0.98
CA THR A 131 -11.90 -22.38 0.43
C THR A 131 -12.65 -23.35 1.32
N SER A 132 -13.83 -22.94 1.76
CA SER A 132 -14.70 -23.69 2.67
C SER A 132 -16.13 -23.69 2.16
N TYR A 133 -16.95 -24.67 2.54
CA TYR A 133 -18.38 -24.70 2.19
C TYR A 133 -19.22 -24.84 3.46
N PHE A 134 -20.23 -23.99 3.61
CA PHE A 134 -21.16 -23.97 4.75
C PHE A 134 -22.52 -24.55 4.33
N PRO A 135 -22.82 -25.82 4.65
CA PRO A 135 -24.01 -26.51 4.12
C PRO A 135 -25.34 -25.89 4.57
N LEU A 136 -25.41 -25.39 5.80
CA LEU A 136 -26.64 -24.78 6.34
C LEU A 136 -26.99 -23.48 5.60
N MET A 137 -25.99 -22.72 5.19
CA MET A 137 -26.17 -21.48 4.44
C MET A 137 -26.23 -21.73 2.92
N LYS A 138 -25.80 -22.91 2.46
CA LYS A 138 -25.50 -23.22 1.06
C LYS A 138 -24.59 -22.16 0.44
N ARG A 139 -23.44 -21.95 1.09
CA ARG A 139 -22.46 -20.95 0.65
C ARG A 139 -21.08 -21.55 0.56
N GLU A 140 -20.44 -21.33 -0.57
CA GLU A 140 -19.00 -21.48 -0.69
C GLU A 140 -18.32 -20.20 -0.24
N VAL A 141 -17.22 -20.33 0.49
CA VAL A 141 -16.54 -19.21 1.13
C VAL A 141 -15.08 -19.23 0.71
N TRP A 142 -14.65 -18.11 0.15
CA TRP A 142 -13.26 -17.88 -0.20
C TRP A 142 -12.69 -16.83 0.73
N THR A 143 -11.59 -17.19 1.39
CA THR A 143 -10.99 -16.34 2.41
C THR A 143 -9.61 -15.87 1.99
N TYR A 144 -9.32 -14.61 2.29
CA TYR A 144 -8.05 -13.95 2.07
C TYR A 144 -7.52 -13.42 3.40
N ARG A 145 -6.24 -13.63 3.67
CA ARG A 145 -5.53 -12.99 4.79
C ARG A 145 -4.97 -11.67 4.30
N TYR A 146 -5.07 -10.63 5.12
CA TYR A 146 -4.51 -9.32 4.80
C TYR A 146 -4.10 -8.55 6.05
N LEU A 147 -3.21 -7.57 5.87
CA LEU A 147 -2.74 -6.69 6.93
C LEU A 147 -3.41 -5.33 6.76
N GLU A 148 -4.35 -5.00 7.63
CA GLU A 148 -5.05 -3.73 7.60
C GLU A 148 -4.21 -2.62 8.26
N ASP A 149 -4.09 -1.50 7.56
CA ASP A 149 -3.32 -0.32 7.99
C ASP A 149 -1.87 -0.64 8.40
N ASN A 150 -1.30 -1.74 7.89
CA ASN A 150 -0.01 -2.29 8.27
C ASN A 150 0.12 -2.69 9.76
N VAL A 151 -1.00 -2.89 10.47
CA VAL A 151 -1.02 -3.17 11.91
C VAL A 151 -1.89 -4.38 12.27
N TRP A 152 -3.06 -4.54 11.65
CA TRP A 152 -4.05 -5.54 12.07
C TRP A 152 -4.10 -6.72 11.12
N TYR A 153 -3.79 -7.92 11.61
CA TYR A 153 -3.95 -9.16 10.85
C TYR A 153 -5.43 -9.53 10.80
N MET A 154 -5.99 -9.49 9.59
CA MET A 154 -7.41 -9.67 9.34
C MET A 154 -7.63 -10.74 8.26
N MET A 155 -8.83 -11.30 8.26
CA MET A 155 -9.33 -12.16 7.20
C MET A 155 -10.54 -11.49 6.54
N TYR A 156 -10.59 -11.55 5.21
CA TYR A 156 -11.74 -11.10 4.42
C TYR A 156 -12.30 -12.28 3.63
N SER A 157 -13.58 -12.54 3.81
CA SER A 157 -14.27 -13.73 3.30
C SER A 157 -15.38 -13.34 2.34
N PHE A 158 -15.41 -13.97 1.17
CA PHE A 158 -16.45 -13.82 0.15
C PHE A 158 -17.35 -15.06 0.15
N TYR A 159 -18.66 -14.87 0.28
CA TYR A 159 -19.65 -15.93 0.33
C TYR A 159 -20.41 -15.99 -0.99
N PHE A 160 -20.29 -17.10 -1.72
CA PHE A 160 -20.96 -17.34 -2.99
C PHE A 160 -22.13 -18.30 -2.82
N ASP A 161 -23.18 -18.12 -3.61
CA ASP A 161 -24.22 -19.14 -3.75
C ASP A 161 -23.79 -20.26 -4.71
N ASP A 162 -24.68 -21.23 -4.92
CA ASP A 162 -24.46 -22.38 -5.81
C ASP A 162 -24.28 -21.99 -7.28
N GLN A 163 -24.68 -20.77 -7.68
CA GLN A 163 -24.43 -20.23 -9.02
C GLN A 163 -23.10 -19.47 -9.11
N GLY A 164 -22.33 -19.40 -8.02
CA GLY A 164 -21.07 -18.69 -7.95
C GLY A 164 -21.21 -17.17 -7.85
N VAL A 165 -22.39 -16.66 -7.50
CA VAL A 165 -22.65 -15.22 -7.34
C VAL A 165 -22.38 -14.80 -5.89
N LEU A 166 -21.66 -13.70 -5.71
CA LEU A 166 -21.33 -13.13 -4.41
C LEU A 166 -22.61 -12.69 -3.69
N ARG A 167 -22.86 -13.21 -2.49
CA ARG A 167 -24.03 -12.89 -1.67
C ARG A 167 -23.70 -12.11 -0.41
N THR A 168 -22.52 -12.28 0.16
CA THR A 168 -22.13 -11.61 1.40
C THR A 168 -20.61 -11.54 1.49
N THR A 169 -20.11 -10.53 2.20
CA THR A 169 -18.72 -10.47 2.64
C THR A 169 -18.64 -10.42 4.16
N GLN A 170 -17.53 -10.91 4.71
CA GLN A 170 -17.29 -10.88 6.15
C GLN A 170 -15.82 -10.55 6.41
N LYS A 171 -15.60 -9.71 7.42
CA LYS A 171 -14.27 -9.39 7.93
C LYS A 171 -14.16 -9.90 9.37
N THR A 172 -13.06 -10.58 9.68
CA THR A 172 -12.76 -11.12 11.02
C THR A 172 -11.29 -10.90 11.37
N PRO A 173 -10.91 -10.81 12.65
CA PRO A 173 -9.51 -10.94 13.04
C PRO A 173 -8.94 -12.28 12.57
N ASP A 174 -7.65 -12.30 12.25
CA ASP A 174 -6.94 -13.52 11.90
C ASP A 174 -6.64 -14.36 13.17
N PRO A 175 -7.20 -15.58 13.30
CA PRO A 175 -6.93 -16.46 14.42
C PRO A 175 -5.47 -16.88 14.63
N LEU A 176 -4.64 -16.87 13.57
CA LEU A 176 -3.21 -17.19 13.69
C LEU A 176 -2.42 -16.12 14.46
N HIS A 177 -2.93 -14.89 14.46
CA HIS A 177 -2.30 -13.73 15.06
C HIS A 177 -3.03 -13.25 16.33
N ASP A 178 -4.14 -13.90 16.69
CA ASP A 178 -4.93 -13.61 17.88
C ASP A 178 -4.17 -14.07 19.17
N PRO A 179 -3.75 -13.14 20.04
CA PRO A 179 -3.04 -13.49 21.27
C PRO A 179 -3.91 -14.30 22.26
N ASP A 180 -5.24 -14.11 22.24
CA ASP A 180 -6.14 -14.74 23.21
C ASP A 180 -6.36 -16.22 22.92
N ARG A 181 -6.04 -16.68 21.70
CA ARG A 181 -6.06 -18.12 21.34
C ARG A 181 -4.82 -18.89 21.78
N ARG A 182 -3.77 -18.24 22.29
CA ARG A 182 -2.56 -18.93 22.78
C ARG A 182 -2.79 -19.71 24.09
N ASN A 183 -3.90 -19.48 24.79
CA ASN A 183 -4.17 -20.02 26.13
C ASN A 183 -5.10 -21.26 26.15
N PHE A 184 -5.33 -21.92 25.01
CA PHE A 184 -6.21 -23.10 24.95
C PHE A 184 -5.49 -24.46 24.93
N PHE A 185 -4.23 -24.53 25.39
CA PHE A 185 -3.50 -25.77 25.59
C PHE A 185 -2.85 -25.83 26.97
#